data_AF-A0A5A7N765-F1
#
_entry.id   AF-A0A5A7N765-F1
#
_cell.length_a   1.000
_cell.length_b   1.000
_cell.length_c   1.000
_cell.angle_alpha   90.00
_cell.angle_beta   90.00
_cell.angle_gamma   90.00
#
_symmetry.space_group_name_H-M   'P 1'
#
loop_
_entity.id
_entity.type
_entity.pdbx_description
1 polymer ?
#
loop_
_entity_poly.entity_id
_entity_poly.type
_entity_poly.pdbx_seq_one_letter_code
_entity_poly.pdbx_strand_id
1 'polypeptide(L)'
;MRRIKGAHPMTVQAWTALAAIPGSLFLSSLFEFGQAEALFAAPWQAYAAIAYSALGASILGHGGMNYLYQKYPVTLVSPFLLMAPVFAVLTAVLFLEEHLSISDLLGGAMTLLGVLIISLRARQKATNRP
;
A
#
# COMPACT_ATOMS: atom_id res chain seq x y z
N MET A 1 -11.79 -8.32 -9.25
CA MET A 1 -10.86 -9.47 -9.38
C MET A 1 -11.55 -10.83 -9.57
N ARG A 2 -12.73 -11.10 -8.97
CA ARG A 2 -13.46 -12.38 -9.08
C ARG A 2 -13.97 -12.83 -10.49
N ARG A 3 -13.75 -12.04 -11.55
CA ARG A 3 -14.23 -12.35 -12.92
C ARG A 3 -13.14 -12.71 -13.93
N ILE A 4 -11.85 -12.55 -13.60
CA ILE A 4 -10.77 -13.00 -14.49
C ILE A 4 -10.48 -14.46 -14.14
N LYS A 5 -11.21 -15.37 -14.78
CA LYS A 5 -10.98 -16.81 -14.65
C LYS A 5 -9.65 -17.15 -15.35
N GLY A 6 -8.69 -17.69 -14.60
CA GLY A 6 -7.44 -18.26 -15.15
C GLY A 6 -6.18 -17.39 -15.10
N ALA A 7 -6.25 -16.11 -14.74
CA ALA A 7 -5.05 -15.28 -14.59
C ALA A 7 -4.56 -15.29 -13.13
N HIS A 8 -3.28 -15.63 -12.93
CA HIS A 8 -2.63 -15.54 -11.63
C HIS A 8 -2.65 -14.08 -11.14
N PRO A 9 -2.88 -13.78 -9.84
CA PRO A 9 -2.94 -12.40 -9.34
C PRO A 9 -1.73 -11.53 -9.69
N MET A 10 -0.53 -12.10 -9.69
CA MET A 10 0.69 -11.39 -10.14
C MET A 10 0.68 -11.04 -11.64
N THR A 11 0.00 -11.82 -12.49
CA THR A 11 -0.15 -11.49 -13.91
C THR A 11 -1.01 -10.24 -14.08
N VAL A 12 -2.11 -10.13 -13.31
CA VAL A 12 -2.95 -8.94 -13.32
C VAL A 12 -2.19 -7.73 -12.79
N GLN A 13 -1.38 -7.91 -11.76
CA GLN A 13 -0.53 -6.85 -11.21
C GLN A 13 0.53 -6.38 -12.21
N ALA A 14 1.19 -7.30 -12.91
CA ALA A 14 2.17 -6.97 -13.95
C ALA A 14 1.55 -6.18 -15.11
N TRP A 15 0.38 -6.60 -15.59
CA TRP A 15 -0.34 -5.87 -16.63
C TRP A 15 -0.79 -4.48 -16.17
N THR A 16 -1.23 -4.36 -14.92
CA THR A 16 -1.62 -3.07 -14.34
C THR A 16 -0.42 -2.12 -14.27
N ALA A 17 0.74 -2.62 -13.82
CA ALA A 17 1.97 -1.84 -13.76
C ALA A 17 2.43 -1.41 -15.16
N LEU A 18 2.40 -2.31 -16.14
CA LEU A 18 2.76 -2.00 -17.52
C LEU A 18 1.83 -0.94 -18.14
N ALA A 19 0.52 -1.06 -17.91
CA ALA A 19 -0.47 -0.10 -18.39
C ALA A 19 -0.33 1.28 -17.73
N ALA A 20 0.24 1.37 -16.52
CA ALA A 20 0.48 2.63 -15.84
C ALA A 20 1.64 3.44 -16.42
N ILE A 21 2.59 2.79 -17.12
CA ILE A 21 3.78 3.45 -17.69
C ILE A 21 3.42 4.63 -18.63
N PRO A 22 2.62 4.45 -19.69
CA PRO A 22 2.35 5.55 -20.63
C PRO A 22 1.62 6.72 -19.97
N GLY A 23 0.66 6.45 -19.10
CA GLY A 23 -0.05 7.49 -18.37
C GLY A 23 0.85 8.26 -17.42
N SER A 24 1.73 7.56 -16.69
CA SER A 24 2.68 8.18 -15.77
C SER A 24 3.73 9.00 -16.51
N LEU A 25 4.26 8.49 -17.63
CA LEU A 25 5.21 9.24 -18.47
C LEU A 25 4.57 10.49 -19.09
N PHE A 26 3.33 10.38 -19.54
CA PHE A 26 2.60 11.53 -20.09
C PHE A 26 2.33 12.60 -19.02
N LEU A 27 1.94 12.20 -17.81
CA LEU A 27 1.73 13.16 -16.73
C LEU A 27 3.05 13.78 -16.25
N SER A 28 4.09 12.96 -16.08
CA SER A 28 5.43 13.45 -15.73
C SER A 28 5.95 14.44 -16.78
N SER A 29 5.76 14.20 -18.08
CA SER A 29 6.20 15.15 -19.12
C SER A 29 5.44 16.48 -19.14
N LEU A 30 4.20 16.51 -18.62
CA LEU A 30 3.41 17.74 -18.51
C LEU A 30 3.71 18.54 -17.23
N PHE A 31 4.01 17.85 -16.12
CA PHE A 31 4.07 18.47 -14.79
C PHE A 31 5.47 18.48 -14.15
N GLU A 32 6.41 17.67 -14.63
CA GLU A 32 7.74 17.51 -14.05
C GLU A 32 8.84 17.89 -15.05
N PHE A 33 9.84 18.65 -14.59
CA PHE A 33 10.97 19.11 -15.38
C PHE A 33 12.28 18.54 -14.83
N GLY A 34 13.28 18.32 -15.70
CA GLY A 34 14.60 17.81 -15.28
C GLY A 34 14.66 16.31 -14.98
N GLN A 35 13.59 15.56 -15.26
CA GLN A 35 13.47 14.12 -15.01
C GLN A 35 14.62 13.27 -15.61
N ALA A 36 15.10 13.61 -16.81
CA ALA A 36 16.23 12.90 -17.42
C ALA A 36 17.55 13.10 -16.64
N GLU A 37 17.82 14.32 -16.20
CA GLU A 37 19.01 14.64 -15.40
C GLU A 37 18.91 14.02 -14.00
N ALA A 38 17.73 14.09 -13.38
CA ALA A 38 17.44 13.43 -12.11
C ALA A 38 17.68 11.91 -12.19
N LEU A 39 17.39 11.29 -13.33
CA LEU A 39 17.61 9.86 -13.54
C LEU A 39 19.09 9.45 -13.50
N PHE A 40 20.02 10.36 -13.81
CA PHE A 40 21.47 10.08 -13.77
C PHE A 40 22.16 10.66 -12.54
N ALA A 41 21.62 11.75 -11.98
CA ALA A 41 22.15 12.39 -10.79
C ALA A 41 21.64 11.74 -9.48
N ALA A 42 20.64 10.86 -9.55
CA ALA A 42 20.06 10.23 -8.38
C ALA A 42 21.10 9.39 -7.61
N PRO A 43 21.12 9.49 -6.27
CA PRO A 43 22.00 8.66 -5.45
C PRO A 43 21.51 7.20 -5.44
N TRP A 44 22.40 6.24 -5.12
CA TRP A 44 22.06 4.82 -5.15
C TRP A 44 20.85 4.46 -4.27
N GLN A 45 20.64 5.21 -3.16
CA GLN A 45 19.53 5.06 -2.25
C GLN A 45 18.17 5.30 -2.93
N ALA A 46 18.09 6.20 -3.91
CA ALA A 46 16.86 6.45 -4.65
C ALA A 46 16.45 5.21 -5.46
N TYR A 47 17.41 4.58 -6.16
CA TYR A 47 17.14 3.32 -6.87
C TYR A 47 16.84 2.18 -5.92
N ALA A 48 17.50 2.12 -4.75
CA ALA A 48 17.18 1.13 -3.72
C ALA A 48 15.74 1.30 -3.20
N ALA A 49 15.26 2.53 -3.01
CA ALA A 49 13.88 2.81 -2.63
C ALA A 49 12.87 2.40 -3.72
N ILE A 50 13.19 2.64 -5.00
CA ILE A 50 12.38 2.18 -6.13
C ILE A 50 12.33 0.64 -6.17
N ALA A 51 13.49 -0.01 -6.03
CA ALA A 51 13.60 -1.46 -6.00
C ALA A 51 12.83 -2.07 -4.82
N TYR A 52 12.93 -1.47 -3.62
CA TYR A 52 12.15 -1.88 -2.45
C TYR A 52 10.64 -1.72 -2.69
N SER A 53 10.20 -0.64 -3.33
CA SER A 53 8.79 -0.40 -3.65
C SER A 53 8.26 -1.44 -4.65
N ALA A 54 9.06 -1.80 -5.65
CA ALA A 54 8.71 -2.82 -6.65
C ALA A 54 8.75 -4.25 -6.10
N LEU A 55 9.77 -4.60 -5.32
CA LEU A 55 9.96 -5.98 -4.84
C LEU A 55 9.29 -6.19 -3.49
N GLY A 56 9.61 -5.36 -2.50
CA GLY A 56 9.11 -5.45 -1.14
C GLY A 56 7.62 -5.09 -1.06
N ALA A 57 7.27 -3.84 -1.32
CA ALA A 57 5.88 -3.41 -1.18
C ALA A 57 4.97 -4.09 -2.22
N SER A 58 5.38 -4.13 -3.48
CA SER A 58 4.51 -4.64 -4.54
C SER A 58 4.46 -6.15 -4.63
N ILE A 59 5.59 -6.84 -4.85
CA ILE A 59 5.57 -8.30 -5.03
C ILE A 59 5.35 -9.01 -3.69
N LEU A 60 6.15 -8.73 -2.66
CA LEU A 60 6.01 -9.42 -1.37
C LEU A 60 4.74 -8.98 -0.64
N GLY A 61 4.46 -7.68 -0.58
CA GLY A 61 3.27 -7.14 0.08
C GLY A 61 1.96 -7.60 -0.57
N HIS A 62 1.75 -7.33 -1.86
CA HIS A 62 0.53 -7.76 -2.53
C HIS A 62 0.50 -9.28 -2.77
N GLY A 63 1.65 -9.92 -3.02
CA GLY A 63 1.74 -11.38 -3.16
C GLY A 63 1.32 -12.10 -1.87
N GLY A 64 1.86 -11.67 -0.72
CA GLY A 64 1.49 -12.19 0.59
C GLY A 64 0.01 -11.95 0.92
N MET A 65 -0.50 -10.75 0.63
CA MET A 65 -1.92 -10.44 0.79
C MET A 65 -2.82 -11.34 -0.08
N ASN A 66 -2.46 -11.52 -1.35
CA ASN A 66 -3.18 -12.37 -2.29
C ASN A 66 -3.14 -13.84 -1.84
N TYR A 67 -2.00 -14.31 -1.33
CA TYR A 67 -1.87 -15.64 -0.75
C TYR A 67 -2.80 -15.83 0.46
N LEU A 68 -2.84 -14.86 1.39
CA LEU A 68 -3.74 -14.90 2.54
C LEU A 68 -5.21 -14.94 2.12
N TYR A 69 -5.61 -14.14 1.13
CA TYR A 69 -6.98 -14.13 0.62
C TYR A 69 -7.40 -15.40 -0.12
N GLN A 70 -6.45 -16.16 -0.66
CA GLN A 70 -6.74 -17.47 -1.23
C GLN A 70 -6.96 -18.54 -0.15
N LYS A 71 -6.30 -18.40 1.01
CA LYS A 71 -6.33 -19.40 2.10
C LYS A 71 -7.37 -19.10 3.18
N TYR A 72 -7.68 -17.83 3.43
CA TYR A 72 -8.57 -17.37 4.49
C TYR A 72 -9.68 -16.47 3.93
N PRO A 73 -10.88 -16.48 4.53
CA PRO A 73 -11.95 -15.56 4.15
C PRO A 73 -11.49 -14.11 4.35
N VAL A 74 -11.85 -13.24 3.40
CA VAL A 74 -11.47 -11.81 3.41
C VAL A 74 -11.76 -11.15 4.75
N THR A 75 -12.89 -11.47 5.39
CA THR A 75 -13.30 -10.93 6.69
C THR A 75 -12.32 -11.24 7.84
N LEU A 76 -11.54 -12.33 7.75
CA LEU A 76 -10.49 -12.64 8.73
C LEU A 76 -9.19 -11.87 8.45
N VAL A 77 -8.90 -11.58 7.18
CA VAL A 77 -7.64 -10.92 6.76
C VAL A 77 -7.75 -9.40 6.86
N SER A 78 -8.91 -8.82 6.57
CA SER A 78 -9.11 -7.36 6.60
C SER A 78 -8.73 -6.67 7.92
N PRO A 79 -9.02 -7.24 9.11
CA PRO A 79 -8.58 -6.63 10.38
C PRO A 79 -7.06 -6.54 10.51
N PHE A 80 -6.29 -7.48 9.96
CA PHE A 80 -4.83 -7.41 9.99
C PHE A 80 -4.29 -6.26 9.14
N LEU A 81 -4.98 -5.89 8.04
CA LEU A 81 -4.60 -4.72 7.25
C LEU A 81 -4.78 -3.40 8.02
N LEU A 82 -5.63 -3.38 9.05
CA LEU A 82 -5.78 -2.22 9.93
C LEU A 82 -4.55 -2.01 10.83
N MET A 83 -3.66 -3.00 10.94
CA MET A 83 -2.37 -2.82 11.60
C MET A 83 -1.32 -2.13 10.72
N ALA A 84 -1.53 -2.04 9.41
CA ALA A 84 -0.62 -1.36 8.49
C ALA A 84 -0.24 0.07 8.94
N PRO A 85 -1.17 0.96 9.34
CA PRO A 85 -0.81 2.29 9.85
C PRO A 85 0.04 2.24 11.12
N VAL A 86 -0.17 1.26 12.01
CA VAL A 86 0.65 1.10 13.22
C VAL A 86 2.08 0.71 12.84
N PHE A 87 2.23 -0.28 11.95
CA PHE A 87 3.54 -0.68 11.46
C PHE A 87 4.23 0.46 10.72
N ALA A 88 3.51 1.22 9.89
CA ALA A 88 4.07 2.37 9.18
C ALA A 88 4.72 3.38 10.14
N VAL A 89 3.99 3.81 11.18
CA VAL A 89 4.52 4.72 12.21
C VAL A 89 5.70 4.11 12.96
N LEU A 90 5.60 2.83 13.34
CA LEU A 90 6.71 2.13 14.02
C LEU A 90 7.97 2.10 13.17
N THR A 91 7.86 1.74 11.88
CA THR A 91 9.02 1.78 10.97
C THR A 91 9.54 3.19 10.72
N ALA A 92 8.66 4.20 10.66
CA ALA A 92 9.10 5.59 10.49
C ALA A 92 9.93 6.06 11.69
N VAL A 93 9.47 5.80 12.91
CA VAL A 93 10.23 6.14 14.13
C VAL A 93 11.54 5.34 14.24
N LEU A 94 11.52 4.04 13.92
CA LEU A 94 12.67 3.16 14.10
C LEU A 94 13.75 3.31 13.02
N PHE A 95 13.36 3.54 11.76
CA PHE A 95 14.29 3.56 10.62
C PHE A 95 14.57 4.97 10.08
N LEU A 96 13.60 5.88 10.18
CA LEU A 96 13.76 7.27 9.75
C LEU A 96 14.12 8.21 10.92
N GLU A 97 14.22 7.68 12.14
CA GLU A 97 14.47 8.44 13.38
C GLU A 97 13.48 9.60 13.57
N GLU A 98 12.25 9.42 13.07
CA GLU A 98 11.24 10.47 13.05
C GLU A 98 10.74 10.77 14.48
N HIS A 99 10.81 12.05 14.88
CA HIS A 99 10.33 12.50 16.17
C HIS A 99 8.83 12.76 16.13
N LEU A 100 8.05 11.92 16.80
CA LEU A 100 6.59 12.09 16.89
C LEU A 100 6.25 13.35 17.71
N SER A 101 5.64 14.31 17.04
CA SER A 101 5.06 15.48 17.68
C SER A 101 3.66 15.17 18.25
N ILE A 102 3.15 16.07 19.10
CA ILE A 102 1.79 15.97 19.64
C ILE A 102 0.75 16.00 18.50
N SER A 103 0.98 16.78 17.45
CA SER A 103 0.14 16.83 16.26
C SER A 103 0.07 15.49 15.54
N ASP A 104 1.20 14.78 15.41
CA ASP A 104 1.23 13.47 14.76
C ASP A 104 0.48 12.44 15.58
N LEU A 105 0.58 12.51 16.90
CA LEU A 105 -0.15 11.63 17.80
C LEU A 105 -1.67 11.87 17.71
N LEU A 106 -2.11 13.13 17.62
CA LEU A 106 -3.51 13.48 17.44
C LEU A 106 -4.03 13.00 16.06
N GLY A 107 -3.28 13.21 14.99
CA GLY A 107 -3.61 12.73 13.65
C GLY A 107 -3.69 11.20 13.58
N GLY A 108 -2.73 10.52 14.22
CA GLY A 108 -2.72 9.07 14.36
C GLY A 108 -3.94 8.55 15.13
N ALA A 109 -4.27 9.16 16.27
CA ALA A 109 -5.44 8.82 17.06
C ALA A 109 -6.75 9.02 16.26
N MET A 110 -6.88 10.14 15.54
CA MET A 110 -8.04 10.40 14.67
C MET A 110 -8.18 9.34 13.57
N THR A 111 -7.07 8.94 12.94
CA THR A 111 -7.05 7.91 11.89
C THR A 111 -7.47 6.55 12.45
N LEU A 112 -6.92 6.16 13.59
CA LEU A 112 -7.28 4.90 14.26
C LEU A 112 -8.74 4.88 14.73
N LEU A 113 -9.27 6.00 15.22
CA LEU A 113 -10.69 6.14 15.56
C LEU A 113 -11.59 5.97 14.33
N GLY A 114 -11.25 6.60 13.20
CA GLY A 114 -11.98 6.43 11.95
C GLY A 114 -12.01 4.98 11.49
N VAL A 115 -10.85 4.31 11.53
CA VAL A 115 -10.72 2.88 11.23
C VAL A 115 -11.57 2.03 12.17
N LEU A 116 -11.55 2.31 13.48
CA LEU A 116 -12.34 1.62 14.48
C LEU A 116 -13.84 1.73 14.20
N ILE A 117 -14.34 2.94 13.92
CA ILE A 117 -15.75 3.20 13.60
C ILE A 117 -16.19 2.39 12.37
N ILE A 118 -15.40 2.42 11.30
CA ILE A 118 -15.70 1.66 10.07
C ILE A 118 -15.70 0.15 10.34
N SER A 119 -14.73 -0.34 11.11
CA SER A 119 -14.58 -1.76 11.46
C SER A 119 -15.75 -2.27 12.30
N LEU A 120 -16.17 -1.51 13.32
CA LEU A 120 -17.34 -1.84 14.15
C LEU A 120 -18.62 -1.89 13.32
N ARG A 121 -18.84 -0.90 12.44
CA ARG A 121 -20.00 -0.87 11.54
C ARG A 121 -20.02 -2.06 10.58
N ALA A 122 -18.86 -2.46 10.05
CA ALA A 122 -18.72 -3.62 9.19
C ALA A 122 -19.05 -4.93 9.92
N ARG A 123 -18.59 -5.09 11.17
CA ARG A 123 -18.95 -6.22 12.04
C ARG A 123 -20.46 -6.29 12.31
N GLN A 124 -21.06 -5.18 12.69
CA GLN A 124 -22.49 -5.10 13.03
C GLN A 124 -23.39 -5.46 11.83
N LYS A 125 -22.99 -5.05 10.61
CA LYS A 125 -23.67 -5.42 9.37
C LYS A 125 -23.51 -6.90 9.02
N ALA A 126 -22.39 -7.52 9.40
CA ALA A 126 -22.18 -8.95 9.19
C ALA A 126 -23.02 -9.81 10.16
N THR A 127 -23.20 -9.36 11.41
CA THR A 127 -24.06 -10.05 12.40
C THR A 127 -25.56 -9.85 12.17
N ASN A 128 -25.99 -8.76 11.53
CA ASN A 128 -27.40 -8.47 11.23
C ASN A 128 -27.88 -8.99 9.85
N ARG A 129 -27.12 -9.88 9.20
CA ARG A 129 -27.61 -10.58 7.99
C ARG A 129 -28.52 -11.74 8.44
N PRO A 130 -29.78 -11.81 7.96
CA PRO A 130 -30.68 -12.92 8.27
C PRO A 130 -30.17 -14.25 7.72
#